data_AF-A0A7W1ZDN0-F1
#
_entry.id   AF-A0A7W1ZDN0-F1
#
_cell.length_a   1.000
_cell.length_b   1.000
_cell.length_c   1.000
_cell.angle_alpha   90.00
_cell.angle_beta   90.00
_cell.angle_gamma   90.00
#
_symmetry.space_group_name_H-M   'P 1'
#
loop_
_entity.id
_entity.type
_entity.pdbx_description
1 polymer ?
#
loop_
_entity_poly.entity_id
_entity_poly.type
_entity_poly.pdbx_seq_one_letter_code
_entity_poly.pdbx_strand_id
1 'polypeptide(L)'
;MKKEDVEKLLNEKVEHGQHVSPILPKNIKNYLIDIDGTICDDIPNEEPERMLTAKLYPDALETLNKWYDEGHVICFFTSRTEAHREYTEIWLTKHGFKYHSLLMEKPRGGNYHWIDNHLVKATRYKGKFTDLVDKKVTIQVFKE
;
A
#
# COMPACT_ATOMS: atom_id res chain seq x y z
N MET A 1 -4.48 12.80 -7.37
CA MET A 1 -3.78 12.53 -8.64
C MET A 1 -4.44 11.31 -9.29
N LYS A 2 -4.73 11.30 -10.60
CA LYS A 2 -5.35 10.11 -11.21
C LYS A 2 -4.31 9.03 -11.50
N LYS A 3 -4.75 7.79 -11.75
CA LYS A 3 -3.85 6.68 -12.05
C LYS A 3 -2.96 6.96 -13.25
N GLU A 4 -3.48 7.60 -14.30
CA GLU A 4 -2.73 7.93 -15.51
C GLU A 4 -1.64 9.00 -15.28
N ASP A 5 -1.72 9.74 -14.17
CA ASP A 5 -0.74 10.77 -13.82
C ASP A 5 0.46 10.18 -13.04
N VAL A 6 0.32 8.98 -12.46
CA VAL A 6 1.43 8.29 -11.75
C VAL A 6 2.58 8.01 -12.71
N GLU A 7 2.28 7.51 -13.91
CA GLU A 7 3.28 7.24 -14.96
C GLU A 7 4.01 8.51 -15.40
N LYS A 8 3.35 9.67 -15.32
CA LYS A 8 3.96 10.96 -15.69
C LYS A 8 4.86 11.54 -14.59
N LEU A 9 4.72 11.07 -13.34
CA LEU A 9 5.60 11.45 -12.24
C LEU A 9 6.91 10.68 -12.23
N LEU A 10 6.98 9.58 -12.97
CA LEU A 10 8.17 8.75 -13.08
C LEU A 10 9.24 9.54 -13.84
N ASN A 11 10.30 9.93 -13.14
CA ASN A 11 11.42 10.60 -13.77
C ASN A 11 12.24 9.55 -14.52
N GLU A 12 12.38 9.73 -15.84
CA GLU A 12 13.35 8.97 -16.62
C GLU A 12 14.74 9.12 -15.99
N LYS A 13 15.43 7.99 -15.82
CA LYS A 13 16.74 7.97 -15.20
C LYS A 13 17.71 7.24 -16.11
N VAL A 14 18.85 7.87 -16.37
CA VAL A 14 19.97 7.28 -17.10
C VAL A 14 21.17 7.23 -16.15
N GLU A 15 21.71 6.04 -15.93
CA GLU A 15 22.94 5.82 -15.16
C GLU A 15 23.97 5.14 -16.06
N HIS A 16 25.19 5.66 -16.09
CA HIS A 16 26.28 5.14 -16.92
C HIS A 16 25.93 4.94 -18.41
N GLY A 17 25.05 5.78 -18.96
CA GLY A 17 24.61 5.70 -20.36
C GLY A 17 23.53 4.64 -20.63
N GLN A 18 23.01 3.97 -19.60
CA GLN A 18 21.90 3.03 -19.70
C GLN A 18 20.64 3.61 -19.06
N HIS A 19 19.48 3.40 -19.68
CA HIS A 19 18.20 3.69 -19.04
C HIS A 19 17.99 2.73 -17.87
N VAL A 20 17.75 3.28 -16.68
CA VAL A 20 17.41 2.52 -15.47
C VAL A 20 15.96 2.76 -15.08
N SER A 21 15.43 1.91 -14.19
CA SER A 21 14.05 2.02 -13.72
C SER A 21 13.75 3.44 -13.21
N PRO A 22 12.63 4.04 -13.64
CA PRO A 22 12.30 5.39 -13.22
C PRO A 22 11.93 5.42 -11.73
N ILE A 23 12.07 6.60 -11.12
CA ILE A 23 11.83 6.81 -9.69
C ILE A 23 10.82 7.92 -9.46
N LEU A 24 10.07 7.80 -8.37
CA LEU A 24 9.18 8.88 -7.91
C LEU A 24 9.99 10.08 -7.37
N PRO A 25 9.43 11.30 -7.42
CA PRO A 25 10.01 12.45 -6.76
C PRO A 25 10.23 12.22 -5.26
N LYS A 26 11.28 12.79 -4.68
CA LYS A 26 11.71 12.53 -3.29
C LYS A 26 10.63 12.77 -2.22
N ASN A 27 9.72 13.71 -2.47
CA ASN A 27 8.62 14.07 -1.57
C ASN A 27 7.36 13.22 -1.77
N ILE A 28 7.30 12.40 -2.83
CA ILE A 28 6.16 11.52 -3.11
C ILE A 28 6.49 10.11 -2.65
N LYS A 29 5.57 9.51 -1.89
CA LYS A 29 5.69 8.14 -1.40
C LYS A 29 4.78 7.23 -2.21
N ASN A 30 5.22 5.98 -2.40
CA ASN A 30 4.38 4.88 -2.87
C ASN A 30 4.04 3.98 -1.69
N TYR A 31 2.80 4.06 -1.21
CA TYR A 31 2.34 3.28 -0.09
C TYR A 31 1.73 1.95 -0.58
N LEU A 32 2.29 0.84 -0.10
CA LEU A 32 1.65 -0.46 -0.15
C LEU A 32 0.90 -0.68 1.16
N ILE A 33 -0.42 -0.75 1.10
CA ILE A 33 -1.29 -0.75 2.28
C ILE A 33 -2.10 -2.04 2.31
N ASP A 34 -2.04 -2.75 3.43
CA ASP A 34 -2.85 -3.93 3.64
C ASP A 34 -4.33 -3.58 3.84
N ILE A 35 -5.23 -4.54 3.67
CA ILE A 35 -6.68 -4.33 3.83
C ILE A 35 -7.16 -4.89 5.17
N ASP A 36 -7.24 -6.22 5.26
CA ASP A 36 -7.81 -6.92 6.40
C ASP A 36 -6.95 -6.70 7.66
N GLY A 37 -7.59 -6.27 8.75
CA GLY A 37 -6.91 -5.91 9.99
C GLY A 37 -6.15 -4.56 9.95
N THR A 38 -6.16 -3.86 8.81
CA THR A 38 -5.45 -2.59 8.62
C THR A 38 -6.39 -1.42 8.34
N ILE A 39 -7.31 -1.54 7.38
CA ILE A 39 -8.31 -0.49 7.09
C ILE A 39 -9.74 -0.92 7.47
N CYS A 40 -9.90 -2.20 7.83
CA CYS A 40 -11.13 -2.78 8.32
C CYS A 40 -10.84 -3.97 9.25
N ASP A 41 -11.90 -4.63 9.73
CA ASP A 41 -11.80 -5.91 10.44
C ASP A 41 -10.88 -6.91 9.71
N ASP A 42 -10.24 -7.79 10.48
CA ASP A 42 -9.41 -8.88 9.95
C ASP A 42 -10.30 -10.02 9.46
N ILE A 43 -10.48 -10.12 8.13
CA ILE A 43 -11.32 -11.11 7.47
C ILE A 43 -10.44 -12.13 6.73
N PRO A 44 -10.52 -13.43 7.08
CA PRO A 44 -9.81 -14.47 6.36
C PRO A 44 -10.44 -14.73 4.98
N ASN A 45 -9.64 -15.26 4.05
CA ASN A 45 -10.13 -15.68 2.72
C ASN A 45 -11.21 -16.77 2.80
N GLU A 46 -11.20 -17.53 3.89
CA GLU A 46 -12.11 -18.63 4.17
C GLU A 46 -13.53 -18.15 4.53
N GLU A 47 -13.74 -16.85 4.77
CA GLU A 47 -15.05 -16.25 5.12
C GLU A 47 -15.39 -15.04 4.23
N PRO A 48 -15.49 -15.22 2.89
CA PRO A 48 -15.64 -14.12 1.93
C PRO A 48 -16.96 -13.33 2.08
N GLU A 49 -18.01 -13.95 2.62
CA GLU A 49 -19.29 -13.31 2.90
C GLU A 49 -19.17 -12.14 3.89
N ARG A 50 -18.15 -12.14 4.75
CA ARG A 50 -17.89 -11.06 5.71
C ARG A 50 -17.21 -9.85 5.08
N MET A 51 -16.58 -9.99 3.90
CA MET A 51 -15.76 -8.93 3.29
C MET A 51 -16.55 -7.67 2.96
N LEU A 52 -17.81 -7.82 2.53
CA LEU A 52 -18.69 -6.68 2.17
C LEU A 52 -19.25 -5.91 3.38
N THR A 53 -19.22 -6.53 4.55
CA THR A 53 -19.76 -5.98 5.81
C THR A 53 -18.67 -5.70 6.84
N ALA A 54 -17.40 -5.91 6.49
CA ALA A 54 -16.27 -5.65 7.36
C ALA A 54 -16.32 -4.21 7.89
N LYS A 55 -16.11 -4.02 9.19
CA LYS A 55 -16.20 -2.71 9.83
C LYS A 55 -15.02 -1.85 9.40
N LEU A 56 -15.33 -0.69 8.84
CA LEU A 56 -14.35 0.33 8.46
C LEU A 56 -13.60 0.88 9.67
N TYR A 57 -12.30 1.14 9.53
CA TYR A 57 -11.52 1.98 10.43
C TYR A 57 -11.52 3.43 9.91
N PRO A 58 -12.25 4.37 10.55
CA PRO A 58 -12.45 5.71 10.00
C PRO A 58 -11.17 6.55 9.88
N ASP A 59 -10.22 6.36 10.79
CA ASP A 59 -8.91 7.01 10.80
C ASP A 59 -8.03 6.58 9.62
N ALA A 60 -8.16 5.32 9.19
CA ALA A 60 -7.53 4.85 7.95
C ALA A 60 -8.09 5.61 6.75
N LEU A 61 -9.42 5.68 6.60
CA LEU A 61 -10.06 6.38 5.49
C LEU A 61 -9.60 7.84 5.40
N GLU A 62 -9.62 8.57 6.52
CA GLU A 62 -9.17 9.96 6.57
C GLU A 62 -7.70 10.11 6.16
N THR A 63 -6.81 9.29 6.75
CA THR A 63 -5.37 9.38 6.54
C THR A 63 -4.97 9.03 5.12
N LEU A 64 -5.53 7.94 4.56
CA LEU A 64 -5.21 7.48 3.21
C LEU A 64 -5.70 8.48 2.16
N ASN A 65 -6.92 9.01 2.33
CA ASN A 65 -7.46 10.01 1.41
C ASN A 65 -6.69 11.32 1.48
N LYS A 66 -6.23 11.74 2.68
CA LYS A 66 -5.31 12.87 2.82
C LYS A 66 -4.01 12.64 2.04
N TRP A 67 -3.36 11.49 2.21
CA TRP A 67 -2.13 11.16 1.47
C TRP A 67 -2.35 11.15 -0.06
N TYR A 68 -3.49 10.63 -0.51
CA TYR A 68 -3.87 10.68 -1.91
C TYR A 68 -3.99 12.13 -2.43
N ASP A 69 -4.65 12.99 -1.65
CA ASP A 69 -4.85 14.40 -2.00
C ASP A 69 -3.54 15.21 -1.95
N GLU A 70 -2.59 14.80 -1.10
CA GLU A 70 -1.19 15.29 -1.08
C GLU A 70 -0.34 14.79 -2.26
N GLY A 71 -0.90 13.93 -3.13
CA GLY A 71 -0.23 13.43 -4.33
C GLY A 71 0.59 12.16 -4.12
N HIS A 72 0.48 11.50 -2.97
CA HIS A 72 1.09 10.19 -2.76
C HIS A 72 0.39 9.09 -3.55
N VAL A 73 1.14 8.06 -3.92
CA VAL A 73 0.60 6.88 -4.58
C VAL A 73 0.09 5.91 -3.52
N ILE A 74 -1.16 5.49 -3.67
CA ILE A 74 -1.85 4.58 -2.76
C ILE A 74 -2.13 3.29 -3.52
N CYS A 75 -1.48 2.21 -3.10
CA CYS A 75 -1.69 0.87 -3.61
C CYS A 75 -2.18 -0.03 -2.47
N PHE A 76 -3.37 -0.60 -2.61
CA PHE A 76 -3.77 -1.68 -1.72
C PHE A 76 -3.05 -2.97 -2.11
N PHE A 77 -2.47 -3.67 -1.14
CA PHE A 77 -1.73 -4.91 -1.31
C PHE A 77 -2.21 -5.96 -0.30
N THR A 78 -3.12 -6.82 -0.74
CA THR A 78 -3.90 -7.72 0.10
C THR A 78 -3.60 -9.18 -0.21
N SER A 79 -3.72 -10.05 0.80
CA SER A 79 -3.66 -11.50 0.62
C SER A 79 -4.98 -12.11 0.14
N ARG A 80 -6.02 -11.28 -0.08
CA ARG A 80 -7.23 -11.73 -0.76
C ARG A 80 -6.86 -12.30 -2.13
N THR A 81 -7.50 -13.40 -2.52
CA THR A 81 -7.30 -14.01 -3.84
C THR A 81 -8.01 -13.19 -4.93
N GLU A 82 -7.62 -13.38 -6.18
CA GLU A 82 -8.30 -12.72 -7.32
C GLU A 82 -9.80 -13.01 -7.36
N ALA A 83 -10.24 -14.18 -6.89
CA ALA A 83 -11.66 -14.52 -6.76
C ALA A 83 -12.47 -13.55 -5.88
N HIS A 84 -11.79 -12.82 -4.98
CA HIS A 84 -12.41 -11.87 -4.06
C HIS A 84 -12.20 -10.40 -4.48
N ARG A 85 -11.68 -10.15 -5.69
CA ARG A 85 -11.44 -8.78 -6.20
C ARG A 85 -12.71 -7.96 -6.21
N GLU A 86 -13.80 -8.49 -6.76
CA GLU A 86 -15.07 -7.76 -6.89
C GLU A 86 -15.60 -7.30 -5.52
N TYR A 87 -15.62 -8.19 -4.52
CA TYR A 87 -16.02 -7.82 -3.16
C TYR A 87 -15.13 -6.72 -2.57
N THR A 88 -13.83 -6.79 -2.86
CA THR A 88 -12.86 -5.80 -2.37
C THR A 88 -13.10 -4.44 -3.01
N GLU A 89 -13.27 -4.38 -4.33
CA GLU A 89 -13.51 -3.13 -5.06
C GLU A 89 -14.85 -2.50 -4.71
N ILE A 90 -15.91 -3.31 -4.54
CA ILE A 90 -17.23 -2.84 -4.06
C ILE A 90 -17.08 -2.22 -2.67
N TRP A 91 -16.40 -2.89 -1.75
CA TRP A 91 -16.24 -2.40 -0.38
C TRP A 91 -15.42 -1.10 -0.35
N LEU A 92 -14.28 -1.05 -1.06
CA LEU A 92 -13.43 0.15 -1.15
C LEU A 92 -14.20 1.34 -1.73
N THR A 93 -14.96 1.12 -2.80
CA THR A 93 -15.78 2.15 -3.46
C THR A 93 -16.89 2.64 -2.54
N LYS A 94 -17.62 1.71 -1.90
CA LYS A 94 -18.70 2.02 -0.95
C LYS A 94 -18.23 2.91 0.20
N HIS A 95 -17.01 2.68 0.70
CA HIS A 95 -16.44 3.45 1.80
C HIS A 95 -15.66 4.69 1.36
N GLY A 96 -15.49 4.91 0.05
CA GLY A 96 -14.90 6.14 -0.49
C GLY A 96 -13.38 6.21 -0.39
N PHE A 97 -12.68 5.08 -0.41
CA PHE A 97 -11.21 5.08 -0.49
C PHE A 97 -10.74 5.55 -1.86
N LYS A 98 -9.82 6.52 -1.88
CA LYS A 98 -9.11 6.95 -3.09
C LYS A 98 -7.80 6.18 -3.23
N TYR A 99 -7.62 5.46 -4.33
CA TYR A 99 -6.42 4.65 -4.57
C TYR A 99 -6.06 4.61 -6.06
N HIS A 100 -4.85 4.15 -6.36
CA HIS A 100 -4.30 4.08 -7.71
C HIS A 100 -4.20 2.64 -8.22
N SER A 101 -3.97 1.68 -7.32
CA SER A 101 -3.84 0.26 -7.68
C SER A 101 -4.27 -0.68 -6.55
N LEU A 102 -4.66 -1.89 -6.94
CA LEU A 102 -5.01 -2.99 -6.05
C LEU A 102 -4.28 -4.25 -6.52
N LEU A 103 -3.32 -4.69 -5.72
CA LEU A 103 -2.56 -5.92 -5.90
C LEU A 103 -3.13 -7.00 -4.97
N MET A 104 -3.61 -8.09 -5.57
CA MET A 104 -4.16 -9.25 -4.86
C MET A 104 -3.05 -10.28 -4.64
N GLU A 105 -3.38 -11.36 -3.94
CA GLU A 105 -2.51 -12.53 -3.78
C GLU A 105 -1.17 -12.25 -3.07
N LYS A 106 -1.13 -11.23 -2.19
CA LYS A 106 -0.02 -11.07 -1.24
C LYS A 106 0.20 -12.39 -0.49
N PRO A 107 1.44 -12.92 -0.40
CA PRO A 107 1.72 -14.15 0.32
C PRO A 107 1.19 -14.10 1.75
N ARG A 108 0.60 -15.20 2.24
CA ARG A 108 0.05 -15.31 3.61
C ARG A 108 1.14 -15.71 4.61
N GLY A 109 0.91 -15.44 5.89
CA GLY A 109 1.76 -15.95 7.00
C GLY A 109 2.67 -14.92 7.66
N GLY A 110 2.70 -13.67 7.17
CA GLY A 110 3.56 -12.63 7.75
C GLY A 110 5.05 -12.88 7.55
N ASN A 111 5.89 -12.21 8.35
CA ASN A 111 7.36 -12.26 8.27
C ASN A 111 7.90 -11.89 6.86
N TYR A 112 7.40 -10.79 6.30
CA TYR A 112 7.81 -10.32 4.99
C TYR A 112 9.19 -9.68 5.02
N HIS A 113 10.04 -10.08 4.09
CA HIS A 113 11.31 -9.42 3.77
C HIS A 113 11.22 -8.90 2.34
N TRP A 114 11.01 -7.59 2.18
CA TRP A 114 11.01 -6.98 0.85
C TRP A 114 12.44 -6.59 0.49
N ILE A 115 12.97 -7.30 -0.50
CA ILE A 115 14.30 -7.07 -1.07
C ILE A 115 14.12 -6.34 -2.40
N ASP A 116 14.77 -5.20 -2.53
CA ASP A 116 14.75 -4.35 -3.73
C ASP A 116 16.13 -3.69 -3.88
N ASN A 117 16.53 -3.38 -5.11
CA ASN A 117 17.78 -2.64 -5.36
C ASN A 117 17.62 -1.13 -5.02
N HIS A 118 16.39 -0.67 -4.81
CA HIS A 118 16.08 0.64 -4.24
C HIS A 118 15.76 0.56 -2.74
N LEU A 119 15.84 1.70 -2.05
CA LEU A 119 15.52 1.77 -0.62
C LEU A 119 14.04 1.45 -0.37
N VAL A 120 13.76 0.31 0.25
CA VAL A 120 12.44 -0.02 0.79
C VAL A 120 12.31 0.50 2.22
N LYS A 121 11.20 1.19 2.52
CA LYS A 121 10.88 1.67 3.86
C LYS A 121 9.74 0.84 4.46
N ALA A 122 9.94 0.34 5.67
CA ALA A 122 8.89 -0.31 6.44
C ALA A 122 8.20 0.69 7.37
N THR A 123 6.87 0.75 7.34
CA THR A 123 6.05 1.49 8.30
C THR A 123 5.23 0.48 9.10
N ARG A 124 5.36 0.50 10.43
CA ARG A 124 4.64 -0.45 11.29
C ARG A 124 3.31 0.14 11.77
N TYR A 125 2.21 -0.43 11.30
CA TYR A 125 0.88 -0.19 11.85
C TYR A 125 0.71 -0.86 13.23
N LYS A 126 0.00 -0.21 14.14
CA LYS A 126 -0.27 -0.71 15.50
C LYS A 126 -1.76 -0.61 15.89
N GLY A 127 -2.66 -0.64 14.92
CA GLY A 127 -4.10 -0.58 15.15
C GLY A 127 -4.70 0.83 15.16
N LYS A 128 -3.91 1.87 14.84
CA LYS A 128 -4.42 3.23 14.63
C LYS A 128 -3.53 4.01 13.66
N PHE A 129 -4.16 4.76 12.75
CA PHE A 129 -3.50 5.74 11.90
C PHE A 129 -3.33 7.04 12.71
N THR A 130 -2.06 7.44 12.85
CA THR A 130 -1.65 8.65 13.58
C THR A 130 -0.49 9.29 12.82
N ASP A 131 0.00 10.44 13.28
CA ASP A 131 1.16 11.08 12.67
C ASP A 131 2.37 10.14 12.63
N LEU A 132 3.01 10.08 11.47
CA LEU A 132 4.23 9.31 11.28
C LEU A 132 5.37 9.96 12.08
N VAL A 133 6.12 9.12 12.80
CA VAL A 133 7.29 9.53 13.57
C VAL A 133 8.51 8.69 13.21
N ASP A 134 9.68 9.30 13.24
CA ASP A 134 10.94 8.60 12.95
C ASP A 134 11.40 7.79 14.17
N LYS A 135 11.79 6.54 13.93
CA LYS A 135 12.37 5.64 14.95
C LYS A 135 13.55 4.86 14.36
N LYS A 136 14.64 4.76 15.12
CA LYS A 136 15.77 3.89 14.80
C LYS A 136 15.47 2.46 15.27
N VAL A 137 15.65 1.48 14.39
CA VAL A 137 15.47 0.06 14.68
C VAL A 137 16.61 -0.74 14.04
N THR A 138 16.94 -1.89 14.61
CA THR A 138 17.91 -2.83 14.02
C THR A 138 17.20 -3.67 12.96
N ILE A 139 17.81 -3.80 11.79
CA ILE A 139 17.32 -4.61 10.67
C ILE A 139 18.42 -5.55 10.18
N GLN A 140 18.04 -6.58 9.43
CA GLN A 140 18.99 -7.42 8.70
C GLN A 140 19.30 -6.77 7.35
N VAL A 141 20.58 -6.77 6.98
CA VAL A 141 21.08 -6.27 5.70
C VAL A 141 22.08 -7.27 5.14
N PHE A 142 22.27 -7.26 3.81
CA PHE A 142 23.33 -8.04 3.18
C PHE A 142 24.70 -7.50 3.58
N LYS A 143 25.66 -8.42 3.69
CA LYS A 143 27.07 -8.06 3.87
C LYS A 143 27.63 -7.56 2.53
N GLU A 144 28.45 -6.52 2.58
CA GLU A 144 29.25 -6.02 1.45
C GLU A 144 30.29 -7.03 0.97
#